data_AF-A0A950J4T5-F1
#
_entry.id   AF-A0A950J4T5-F1
#
_cell.length_a   1.000
_cell.length_b   1.000
_cell.length_c   1.000
_cell.angle_alpha   90.00
_cell.angle_beta   90.00
_cell.angle_gamma   90.00
#
_symmetry.space_group_name_H-M   'P 1'
#
loop_
_entity.id
_entity.type
_entity.pdbx_description
1 polymer ?
#
loop_
_entity_poly.entity_id
_entity_poly.type
_entity_poly.pdbx_seq_one_letter_code
_entity_poly.pdbx_strand_id
1 'polypeptide(L)'
;AASGCGALVEEVPVAQSARALAESRGEDPARFAAAAGEDFELLAAIAPRAFSYLSGRFRKRFGRPLLRVGLFRREAAVAMKTAKGEEPLPAGWDHLKN
;
A
#
# COMPACT_ATOMS: atom_id res chain seq x y z
N ALA A 1 11.53 -13.80 1.71
CA ALA A 1 11.38 -12.48 1.04
C ALA A 1 12.55 -12.26 0.10
N ALA A 2 12.32 -11.74 -1.12
CA ALA A 2 13.36 -11.61 -2.15
C ALA A 2 14.47 -10.60 -1.82
N SER A 3 14.16 -9.52 -1.09
CA SER A 3 15.10 -8.43 -0.78
C SER A 3 15.69 -8.46 0.64
N GLY A 4 15.30 -9.43 1.47
CA GLY A 4 15.79 -9.55 2.86
C GLY A 4 15.38 -8.41 3.81
N CYS A 5 14.44 -7.55 3.41
CA CYS A 5 13.90 -6.46 4.22
C CYS A 5 12.38 -6.60 4.39
N GLY A 6 11.83 -5.96 5.43
CA GLY A 6 10.40 -5.77 5.59
C GLY A 6 9.97 -4.35 5.25
N ALA A 7 8.71 -4.04 5.53
CA ALA A 7 8.13 -2.74 5.23
C ALA A 7 7.06 -2.35 6.27
N LEU A 8 6.89 -1.05 6.44
CA LEU A 8 5.74 -0.46 7.12
C LEU A 8 4.91 0.29 6.09
N VAL A 9 3.68 -0.15 5.87
CA VAL A 9 2.67 0.58 5.11
C VAL A 9 2.02 1.59 6.05
N GLU A 10 2.29 2.88 5.83
CA GLU A 10 1.80 3.96 6.68
C GLU A 10 0.43 4.48 6.22
N GLU A 11 0.19 4.42 4.91
CA GLU A 11 -1.03 4.90 4.29
C GLU A 11 -1.37 4.03 3.08
N VAL A 12 -2.61 3.55 2.99
CA VAL A 12 -3.14 2.86 1.81
C VAL A 12 -4.03 3.86 1.07
N PRO A 13 -3.68 4.26 -0.17
CA PRO A 13 -4.56 5.08 -0.99
C PRO A 13 -5.83 4.30 -1.33
N VAL A 14 -7.00 4.84 -0.98
CA VAL A 14 -8.29 4.19 -1.23
C VAL A 14 -9.11 5.06 -2.17
N ALA A 15 -9.53 4.51 -3.31
CA ALA A 15 -10.46 5.17 -4.21
C ALA A 15 -11.80 5.45 -3.49
N GLN A 16 -12.46 6.55 -3.82
CA GLN A 16 -13.71 6.95 -3.14
C GLN A 16 -14.80 5.87 -3.23
N SER A 17 -14.90 5.17 -4.36
CA SER A 17 -15.83 4.06 -4.55
C SER A 17 -15.51 2.87 -3.64
N ALA A 18 -14.24 2.48 -3.53
CA ALA A 18 -13.79 1.41 -2.63
C ALA A 18 -14.02 1.77 -1.16
N ARG A 19 -13.80 3.05 -0.80
CA ARG A 19 -14.12 3.56 0.54
C ARG A 19 -15.61 3.46 0.85
N ALA A 20 -16.46 3.96 -0.03
CA ALA A 20 -17.91 3.90 0.15
C ALA A 20 -18.41 2.45 0.28
N LEU A 21 -17.84 1.53 -0.50
CA LEU A 21 -18.17 0.11 -0.41
C LEU A 21 -17.75 -0.50 0.93
N ALA A 22 -16.50 -0.28 1.37
CA ALA A 22 -16.01 -0.77 2.65
C ALA A 22 -16.86 -0.23 3.81
N GLU A 23 -17.13 1.09 3.82
CA GLU A 23 -17.96 1.73 4.83
C GLU A 23 -19.40 1.19 4.84
N SER A 24 -19.99 0.92 3.68
CA SER A 24 -21.33 0.30 3.58
C SER A 24 -21.40 -1.11 4.16
N ARG A 25 -20.25 -1.79 4.31
CA ARG A 25 -20.11 -3.12 4.89
C ARG A 25 -19.62 -3.09 6.34
N GLY A 26 -19.35 -1.90 6.90
CA GLY A 26 -18.75 -1.75 8.22
C GLY A 26 -17.29 -2.18 8.29
N GLU A 27 -16.59 -2.22 7.16
CA GLU A 27 -15.19 -2.62 7.05
C GLU A 27 -14.26 -1.39 7.08
N ASP A 28 -13.01 -1.60 7.52
CA ASP A 28 -11.97 -0.56 7.42
C ASP A 28 -11.52 -0.40 5.95
N PRO A 29 -11.62 0.82 5.36
CA PRO A 29 -11.29 1.03 3.95
C PRO A 29 -9.84 0.71 3.57
N ALA A 30 -8.88 0.94 4.47
CA ALA A 30 -7.47 0.70 4.19
C ALA A 30 -7.16 -0.81 4.19
N ARG A 31 -7.74 -1.57 5.13
CA ARG A 31 -7.65 -3.04 5.13
C ARG A 31 -8.35 -3.65 3.92
N PHE A 32 -9.54 -3.15 3.58
CA PHE A 32 -10.29 -3.61 2.42
C PHE A 32 -9.46 -3.45 1.14
N ALA A 33 -8.89 -2.27 0.90
CA ALA A 33 -8.06 -1.99 -0.27
C ALA A 33 -6.77 -2.83 -0.29
N ALA A 34 -6.11 -3.01 0.85
CA ALA A 34 -4.87 -3.79 0.93
C ALA A 34 -5.06 -5.30 0.65
N ALA A 35 -6.28 -5.83 0.73
CA ALA A 35 -6.60 -7.24 0.51
C ALA A 35 -7.18 -7.55 -0.88
N ALA A 36 -7.61 -6.54 -1.65
CA ALA A 36 -8.44 -6.73 -2.85
C ALA A 36 -7.69 -7.37 -4.04
N GLY A 37 -6.39 -7.10 -4.21
CA GLY A 37 -5.49 -7.81 -5.15
C GLY A 37 -5.66 -7.52 -6.66
N GLU A 38 -6.74 -6.85 -7.09
CA GLU A 38 -7.10 -6.68 -8.52
C GLU A 38 -6.93 -5.24 -9.06
N ASP A 39 -6.15 -4.39 -8.39
CA ASP A 39 -6.00 -2.98 -8.80
C ASP A 39 -5.05 -2.78 -10.01
N PHE A 40 -4.17 -3.75 -10.29
CA PHE A 40 -3.12 -3.68 -11.33
C PHE A 40 -2.24 -2.41 -11.27
N GLU A 41 -2.10 -1.82 -10.09
CA GLU A 41 -1.26 -0.64 -9.87
C GLU A 41 0.22 -1.01 -9.69
N LEU A 42 1.11 -0.03 -9.92
CA LEU A 42 2.54 -0.20 -9.72
C LEU A 42 2.94 0.05 -8.25
N LEU A 43 3.79 -0.82 -7.71
CA LEU A 43 4.47 -0.61 -6.43
C LEU A 43 5.98 -0.55 -6.65
N ALA A 44 6.65 0.47 -6.10
CA ALA A 44 8.07 0.69 -6.31
C ALA A 44 8.81 1.12 -5.04
N ALA A 45 10.05 0.66 -4.89
CA ALA A 45 10.98 1.12 -3.87
C ALA A 45 11.82 2.29 -4.40
N ILE A 46 11.77 3.44 -3.71
CA ILE A 46 12.46 4.66 -4.14
C ILE A 46 13.23 5.26 -2.96
N ALA A 47 14.50 5.59 -3.17
CA ALA A 47 15.31 6.27 -2.16
C ALA A 47 14.68 7.64 -1.79
N PRO A 48 14.61 8.02 -0.49
CA PRO A 48 13.95 9.26 -0.07
C PRO A 48 14.44 10.51 -0.82
N ARG A 49 15.75 10.61 -1.03
CA ARG A 49 16.40 11.72 -1.77
C ARG A 49 15.94 11.86 -3.23
N ALA A 50 15.46 10.78 -3.85
CA ALA A 50 15.01 10.76 -5.24
C ALA A 50 13.49 10.94 -5.37
N PHE A 51 12.72 10.73 -4.31
CA PHE A 51 11.26 10.66 -4.38
C PHE A 51 10.63 11.97 -4.87
N SER A 52 11.04 13.12 -4.32
CA SER A 52 10.49 14.43 -4.71
C SER A 52 10.69 14.73 -6.20
N TYR A 53 11.89 14.46 -6.72
CA TYR A 53 12.19 14.62 -8.14
C TYR A 53 11.34 13.68 -9.02
N LEU A 54 11.31 12.39 -8.66
CA LEU A 54 10.60 11.37 -9.45
C LEU A 54 9.09 11.56 -9.42
N SER A 55 8.49 11.91 -8.29
CA SER A 55 7.05 12.12 -8.18
C SER A 55 6.59 13.32 -9.02
N GLY A 56 7.38 14.41 -9.04
CA GLY A 56 7.11 15.56 -9.90
C GLY A 56 7.20 15.21 -11.40
N ARG A 57 8.22 14.44 -11.80
CA ARG A 57 8.38 13.97 -13.19
C ARG A 57 7.26 13.00 -13.59
N PHE A 58 6.90 12.07 -12.71
CA PHE A 58 5.84 11.10 -12.93
C PHE A 58 4.50 11.81 -13.16
N ARG A 59 4.15 12.76 -12.29
CA ARG A 59 2.94 13.57 -12.46
C ARG A 59 2.92 14.35 -13.77
N LYS A 60 4.03 14.98 -14.15
CA LYS A 60 4.13 15.70 -15.43
C LYS A 60 3.98 14.78 -16.64
N ARG A 61 4.49 13.54 -16.57
CA ARG A 61 4.48 12.60 -17.70
C ARG A 61 3.16 11.86 -17.86
N PHE A 62 2.54 11.47 -16.76
CA PHE A 62 1.40 10.55 -16.74
C PHE A 62 0.09 11.21 -16.26
N GLY A 63 0.13 12.44 -15.77
CA GLY A 63 -1.05 13.13 -15.23
C GLY A 63 -1.59 12.54 -13.92
N ARG A 64 -0.92 11.54 -13.34
CA ARG A 64 -1.30 10.85 -12.10
C ARG A 64 -0.24 11.04 -11.01
N PRO A 65 -0.60 11.07 -9.72
CA PRO A 65 0.38 11.16 -8.64
C PRO A 65 1.14 9.85 -8.47
N LEU A 66 2.41 9.95 -8.06
CA LEU A 66 3.16 8.84 -7.47
C LEU A 66 3.10 9.00 -5.94
N LEU A 67 2.40 8.09 -5.27
CA LEU A 67 2.08 8.20 -3.85
C LEU A 67 3.13 7.49 -2.98
N ARG A 68 3.54 8.13 -1.90
CA ARG A 68 4.34 7.48 -0.85
C ARG A 68 3.38 6.76 0.08
N VAL A 69 3.50 5.45 0.17
CA VAL A 69 2.60 4.60 0.99
C VAL A 69 3.28 4.04 2.24
N GLY A 70 4.58 4.24 2.39
CA GLY A 70 5.32 3.70 3.53
C GLY A 70 6.83 3.75 3.38
N LEU A 71 7.51 2.83 4.06
CA LEU A 71 8.97 2.71 4.10
C LEU A 71 9.43 1.26 4.26
N PHE A 72 10.65 0.99 3.81
CA PHE A 72 11.35 -0.27 4.06
C PHE A 72 12.10 -0.22 5.39
N ARG A 73 12.23 -1.37 6.04
CA ARG A 73 12.88 -1.54 7.35
C ARG A 73 13.69 -2.82 7.41
N ARG A 74 14.58 -2.91 8.40
CA ARG A 74 15.53 -4.01 8.52
C ARG A 74 14.84 -5.31 8.96
N GLU A 75 13.84 -5.21 9.82
CA GLU A 75 13.04 -6.36 10.25
C GLU A 75 12.32 -6.95 9.05
N ALA A 76 12.35 -8.27 8.87
CA ALA A 76 11.80 -8.94 7.69
C ALA A 76 10.27 -8.93 7.58
N ALA A 77 9.56 -8.34 8.56
CA ALA A 77 8.11 -8.32 8.63
C ALA A 77 7.51 -7.17 7.81
N VAL A 78 6.40 -7.45 7.14
CA VAL A 78 5.56 -6.45 6.49
C VAL A 78 4.33 -6.22 7.36
N ALA A 79 4.13 -4.97 7.76
CA ALA A 79 2.99 -4.57 8.57
C ALA A 79 2.42 -3.23 8.09
N MET A 80 1.19 -2.96 8.51
CA MET A 80 0.43 -1.74 8.26
C MET A 80 0.25 -0.97 9.57
N LYS A 81 0.35 0.34 9.50
CA LYS A 81 0.02 1.24 10.61
C LYS A 81 -1.50 1.39 10.72
N THR A 82 -2.03 1.12 11.89
CA THR A 82 -3.46 1.30 12.25
C THR A 82 -3.58 2.25 13.44
N ALA A 83 -4.82 2.63 13.80
CA ALA A 83 -5.08 3.38 15.02
C ALA A 83 -4.69 2.62 16.31
N LYS A 84 -4.57 1.28 16.24
CA LYS A 84 -4.23 0.41 17.36
C LYS A 84 -2.73 0.09 17.45
N GLY A 85 -1.93 0.54 16.48
CA GLY A 85 -0.51 0.26 16.38
C GLY A 85 -0.15 -0.36 15.04
N GLU A 86 0.94 -1.13 15.01
CA GLU A 86 1.31 -1.88 13.80
C GLU A 86 0.69 -3.27 13.80
N GLU A 87 0.06 -3.64 12.69
CA GLU A 87 -0.56 -4.94 12.50
C GLU A 87 -0.01 -5.61 11.24
N PRO A 88 0.07 -6.96 11.18
CA PRO A 88 0.48 -7.64 9.97
C PRO A 88 -0.36 -7.20 8.76
N LEU A 89 0.30 -7.03 7.61
CA LEU A 89 -0.42 -6.71 6.37
C LEU A 89 -1.40 -7.85 6.04
N PRO A 90 -2.63 -7.54 5.56
CA PRO A 90 -3.57 -8.58 5.13
C PRO A 90 -2.93 -9.55 4.13
N ALA A 91 -3.28 -10.83 4.25
CA ALA A 91 -2.86 -11.82 3.27
C ALA A 91 -3.50 -11.49 1.92
N GLY A 92 -2.73 -11.67 0.85
CA GLY A 92 -3.26 -11.61 -0.51
C GLY A 92 -3.99 -12.89 -0.90
N TRP A 93 -4.53 -12.89 -2.11
CA TRP A 93 -5.15 -14.06 -2.71
C TRP A 93 -4.18 -15.25 -2.81
N ASP A 94 -4.67 -16.44 -2.46
CA ASP A 94 -3.97 -17.71 -2.55
C ASP A 94 -4.89 -18.72 -3.25
N HIS A 95 -4.55 -19.11 -4.48
CA HIS A 95 -5.39 -19.98 -5.31
C HIS A 95 -5.74 -21.34 -4.68
N LEU A 96 -5.02 -21.75 -3.64
CA LEU A 96 -5.18 -23.05 -2.99
C LEU A 96 -5.83 -22.96 -1.60
N LYS A 97 -6.23 -21.76 -1.17
CA LYS A 97 -6.95 -21.55 0.08
C LYS A 97 -8.36 -21.06 -0.20
N ASN A 98 -9.33 -21.78 0.38
CA ASN A 98 -10.75 -21.41 0.41
C ASN A 98 -11.10 -20.83 1.77
#